data_AF-A0A7I9ZLQ6-F1
#
_entry.id   AF-A0A7I9ZLQ6-F1
#
_cell.length_a   1.000
_cell.length_b   1.000
_cell.length_c   1.000
_cell.angle_alpha   90.00
_cell.angle_beta   90.00
_cell.angle_gamma   90.00
#
_symmetry.space_group_name_H-M   'P 1'
#
loop_
_entity.id
_entity.type
_entity.pdbx_description
1 polymer ?
#
loop_
_entity_poly.entity_id
_entity_poly.type
_entity_poly.pdbx_seq_one_letter_code
_entity_poly.pdbx_strand_id
1 'polypeptide(L)'
;MNASGISVPPVDLDDADGLFEADRMGLLRAASMAGAQVRAIAAALDEGDLDAIRSDGPPRTVVWVAGRGNAQTAGEMLAASLAGTVGAPIVVTPEPPPWLGALDVLIVAGDDPGHPSLVAAAATGVRRGARVVVVAPFEGPLRDATAGRVVALPPRLQVPDDFTLVRYLAAGLAVLQTATTASRVDLAAMADELDAEAFRNSAGHQTFTNPAKSLADRMSGRDVVFAGDSAATEVLARHAGTVMLRLAHKTASAVGLADVLVAIGTGWGRDSGAEASIFHDEELDGPLPQRTRTFVLTTDADRPAVAARLTGFDDVHVVASNDVPDVVVTGEDQDVPVSAPAPGIGCPEKQLALLAVRIEMAAVYQRLVRG
;
A
#
# COMPACT_ATOMS: atom_id res chain seq x y z
N MET A 1 5.36 -34.58 27.24
CA MET A 1 4.66 -35.14 26.07
C MET A 1 4.70 -34.08 24.99
N ASN A 2 5.68 -34.20 24.08
CA ASN A 2 5.86 -33.26 23.00
C ASN A 2 4.70 -33.47 22.00
N ALA A 3 3.87 -32.45 21.83
CA ALA A 3 3.05 -32.36 20.62
C ALA A 3 4.04 -32.18 19.48
N SER A 4 4.35 -33.27 18.78
CA SER A 4 4.94 -33.25 17.46
C SER A 4 4.03 -32.40 16.58
N GLY A 5 4.38 -31.12 16.45
CA GLY A 5 3.75 -30.21 15.51
C GLY A 5 3.88 -30.83 14.14
N ILE A 6 2.75 -31.19 13.54
CA ILE A 6 2.70 -31.63 12.16
C ILE A 6 3.19 -30.43 11.35
N SER A 7 4.44 -30.46 10.90
CA SER A 7 4.92 -29.49 9.91
C SER A 7 4.15 -29.79 8.64
N VAL A 8 3.13 -28.99 8.36
CA VAL A 8 2.48 -29.01 7.05
C VAL A 8 3.58 -28.71 6.04
N PRO A 9 3.76 -29.56 5.01
CA PRO A 9 4.78 -29.30 4.01
C PRO A 9 4.56 -27.92 3.38
N PRO A 10 5.64 -27.20 3.05
CA PRO A 10 5.51 -25.89 2.42
C PRO A 10 4.73 -26.03 1.11
N VAL A 11 3.79 -25.11 0.89
CA VAL A 11 2.95 -25.07 -0.31
C VAL A 11 3.77 -24.43 -1.44
N ASP A 12 3.82 -25.09 -2.59
CA ASP A 12 4.46 -24.52 -3.78
C ASP A 12 3.67 -23.31 -4.28
N LEU A 13 4.36 -22.21 -4.62
CA LEU A 13 3.72 -21.02 -5.18
C LEU A 13 3.02 -21.32 -6.50
N ASP A 14 3.46 -22.31 -7.27
CA ASP A 14 2.83 -22.69 -8.54
C ASP A 14 1.74 -23.78 -8.39
N ASP A 15 1.51 -24.27 -7.17
CA ASP A 15 0.37 -25.14 -6.84
C ASP A 15 -0.84 -24.30 -6.41
N ALA A 16 -1.65 -23.90 -7.40
CA ALA A 16 -2.82 -23.07 -7.17
C ALA A 16 -3.86 -23.72 -6.23
N ASP A 17 -4.09 -25.04 -6.37
CA ASP A 17 -5.04 -25.77 -5.52
C ASP A 17 -4.52 -25.82 -4.07
N GLY A 18 -3.23 -26.11 -3.89
CA GLY A 18 -2.58 -26.05 -2.57
C GLY A 18 -2.67 -24.68 -1.92
N LEU A 19 -2.52 -23.59 -2.68
CA LEU A 19 -2.68 -22.22 -2.17
C LEU A 19 -4.12 -21.94 -1.72
N PHE A 20 -5.13 -22.40 -2.46
CA PHE A 20 -6.52 -22.25 -2.06
C PHE A 20 -6.88 -23.08 -0.83
N GLU A 21 -6.35 -24.31 -0.71
CA GLU A 21 -6.53 -25.14 0.48
C GLU A 21 -5.85 -24.53 1.72
N ALA A 22 -4.70 -23.89 1.55
CA ALA A 22 -3.99 -23.20 2.62
C ALA A 22 -4.70 -21.93 3.10
N ASP A 23 -5.44 -21.23 2.22
CA ASP A 23 -6.10 -19.95 2.51
C ASP A 23 -7.41 -20.09 3.32
N ARG A 24 -7.30 -20.66 4.53
CA ARG A 24 -8.44 -20.87 5.44
C ARG A 24 -9.11 -19.58 5.91
N MET A 25 -8.42 -18.45 5.81
CA MET A 25 -8.92 -17.14 6.24
C MET A 25 -9.47 -16.31 5.08
N GLY A 26 -9.39 -16.80 3.83
CA GLY A 26 -9.86 -16.08 2.65
C GLY A 26 -9.07 -14.80 2.36
N LEU A 27 -7.77 -14.77 2.69
CA LEU A 27 -6.88 -13.64 2.51
C LEU A 27 -6.65 -13.31 1.03
N LEU A 28 -6.58 -14.32 0.15
CA LEU A 28 -6.45 -14.10 -1.29
C LEU A 28 -7.67 -13.34 -1.82
N ARG A 29 -8.87 -13.78 -1.41
CA ARG A 29 -10.12 -13.10 -1.75
C ARG A 29 -10.13 -11.69 -1.20
N ALA A 30 -9.76 -11.49 0.07
CA ALA A 30 -9.76 -10.18 0.71
C ALA A 30 -8.80 -9.19 0.01
N ALA A 31 -7.58 -9.62 -0.31
CA ALA A 31 -6.59 -8.82 -1.03
C ALA A 31 -7.09 -8.44 -2.45
N SER A 32 -7.83 -9.33 -3.12
CA SER A 32 -8.43 -9.05 -4.42
C SER A 32 -9.64 -8.10 -4.38
N MET A 33 -10.11 -7.65 -3.21
CA MET A 33 -11.24 -6.71 -3.10
C MET A 33 -10.85 -5.23 -3.28
N ALA A 34 -9.60 -4.93 -3.64
CA ALA A 34 -9.10 -3.56 -3.77
C ALA A 34 -9.92 -2.70 -4.76
N GLY A 35 -10.16 -3.18 -5.98
CA GLY A 35 -10.95 -2.44 -6.97
C GLY A 35 -12.42 -2.30 -6.54
N ALA A 36 -13.00 -3.33 -5.92
CA ALA A 36 -14.36 -3.24 -5.36
C ALA A 36 -14.48 -2.16 -4.26
N GLN A 37 -13.48 -2.01 -3.40
CA GLN A 37 -13.44 -0.96 -2.38
C GLN A 37 -13.40 0.45 -3.00
N VAL A 38 -12.55 0.66 -4.01
CA VAL A 38 -12.47 1.96 -4.70
C VAL A 38 -13.76 2.25 -5.48
N ARG A 39 -14.33 1.24 -6.14
CA ARG A 39 -15.61 1.35 -6.87
C ARG A 39 -16.77 1.73 -5.93
N ALA A 40 -16.78 1.23 -4.71
CA ALA A 40 -17.77 1.62 -3.71
C ALA A 40 -17.67 3.11 -3.31
N ILE A 41 -16.46 3.66 -3.26
CA ILE A 41 -16.24 5.10 -3.03
C ILE A 41 -16.62 5.92 -4.27
N ALA A 42 -16.26 5.44 -5.47
CA ALA A 42 -16.66 6.08 -6.73
C ALA A 42 -18.19 6.19 -6.82
N ALA A 43 -18.92 5.11 -6.49
CA ALA A 43 -20.38 5.13 -6.44
C ALA A 43 -20.91 6.16 -5.43
N ALA A 44 -20.34 6.24 -4.22
CA ALA A 44 -20.74 7.26 -3.23
C ALA A 44 -20.52 8.69 -3.74
N LEU A 45 -19.42 8.92 -4.47
CA LEU A 45 -19.16 10.21 -5.10
C LEU A 45 -20.19 10.52 -6.20
N ASP A 46 -20.48 9.56 -7.09
CA ASP A 46 -21.43 9.73 -8.21
C ASP A 46 -22.88 9.91 -7.73
N GLU A 47 -23.24 9.29 -6.61
CA GLU A 47 -24.54 9.45 -5.93
C GLU A 47 -24.69 10.82 -5.26
N GLY A 48 -23.61 11.61 -5.15
CA GLY A 48 -23.63 12.94 -4.55
C GLY A 48 -23.47 12.96 -3.03
N ASP A 49 -23.01 11.86 -2.40
CA ASP A 49 -22.86 11.77 -0.94
C ASP A 49 -21.93 12.88 -0.39
N LEU A 50 -20.98 13.36 -1.22
CA LEU A 50 -20.02 14.40 -0.87
C LEU A 50 -20.47 15.83 -1.27
N ASP A 51 -21.63 16.03 -1.87
CA ASP A 51 -22.01 17.36 -2.38
C ASP A 51 -22.12 18.42 -1.28
N ALA A 52 -22.46 18.02 -0.06
CA ALA A 52 -22.58 18.92 1.08
C ALA A 52 -21.24 19.55 1.54
N ILE A 53 -20.08 19.04 1.11
CA ILE A 53 -18.78 19.65 1.40
C ILE A 53 -18.26 20.58 0.29
N ARG A 54 -18.98 20.71 -0.83
CA ARG A 54 -18.65 21.67 -1.89
C ARG A 54 -18.75 23.10 -1.35
N SER A 55 -17.90 23.98 -1.88
CA SER A 55 -17.84 25.39 -1.52
C SER A 55 -17.39 26.21 -2.74
N ASP A 56 -17.68 27.51 -2.74
CA ASP A 56 -17.33 28.44 -3.85
C ASP A 56 -15.81 28.62 -4.07
N GLY A 57 -14.99 28.10 -3.15
CA GLY A 57 -13.53 28.17 -3.22
C GLY A 57 -12.87 27.03 -2.43
N PRO A 58 -11.55 26.83 -2.63
CA PRO A 58 -10.82 25.76 -1.95
C PRO A 58 -10.79 25.98 -0.44
N PRO A 59 -10.70 24.92 0.37
CA PRO A 59 -10.47 25.04 1.80
C PRO A 59 -9.12 25.73 2.08
N ARG A 60 -9.02 26.38 3.24
CA ARG A 60 -7.75 26.89 3.76
C ARG A 60 -6.79 25.73 4.06
N THR A 61 -7.29 24.63 4.60
CA THR A 61 -6.50 23.44 4.95
C THR A 61 -7.40 22.21 4.93
N VAL A 62 -6.83 21.08 4.55
CA VAL A 62 -7.45 19.76 4.72
C VAL A 62 -6.78 19.07 5.88
N VAL A 63 -7.48 18.93 7.00
CA VAL A 63 -6.99 18.25 8.20
C VAL A 63 -7.44 16.79 8.14
N TRP A 64 -6.50 15.87 8.17
CA TRP A 64 -6.74 14.44 8.24
C TRP A 64 -6.48 13.95 9.67
N VAL A 65 -7.54 13.59 10.37
CA VAL A 65 -7.47 12.92 11.67
C VAL A 65 -7.80 11.46 11.47
N ALA A 66 -6.82 10.61 11.71
CA ALA A 66 -7.01 9.17 11.72
C ALA A 66 -6.61 8.57 13.06
N GLY A 67 -7.13 7.37 13.31
CA GLY A 67 -6.51 6.46 14.26
C GLY A 67 -5.12 6.04 13.77
N ARG A 68 -4.64 4.89 14.23
CA ARG A 68 -3.42 4.26 13.71
C ARG A 68 -3.76 3.38 12.48
N GLY A 69 -2.74 2.89 11.78
CA GLY A 69 -2.92 1.91 10.71
C GLY A 69 -3.28 2.51 9.35
N ASN A 70 -4.06 1.77 8.54
CA ASN A 70 -4.29 2.07 7.12
C ASN A 70 -4.93 3.43 6.85
N ALA A 71 -5.79 3.91 7.76
CA ALA A 71 -6.36 5.25 7.68
C ALA A 71 -5.31 6.36 7.81
N GLN A 72 -4.32 6.20 8.70
CA GLN A 72 -3.22 7.16 8.84
C GLN A 72 -2.28 7.09 7.65
N THR A 73 -1.89 5.88 7.23
CA THR A 73 -1.03 5.64 6.06
C THR A 73 -1.60 6.30 4.81
N ALA A 74 -2.90 6.18 4.54
CA ALA A 74 -3.54 6.84 3.40
C ALA A 74 -3.43 8.37 3.46
N GLY A 75 -3.65 8.97 4.64
CA GLY A 75 -3.51 10.41 4.83
C GLY A 75 -2.08 10.89 4.60
N GLU A 76 -1.09 10.17 5.12
CA GLU A 76 0.34 10.48 4.93
C GLU A 76 0.75 10.35 3.45
N MET A 77 0.24 9.31 2.78
CA MET A 77 0.49 9.07 1.36
C MET A 77 -0.09 10.20 0.51
N LEU A 78 -1.35 10.61 0.75
CA LEU A 78 -1.97 11.74 0.07
C LEU A 78 -1.23 13.05 0.34
N ALA A 79 -0.86 13.31 1.60
CA ALA A 79 -0.10 14.51 1.95
C ALA A 79 1.24 14.57 1.22
N ALA A 80 1.96 13.45 1.12
CA ALA A 80 3.24 13.36 0.43
C ALA A 80 3.11 13.48 -1.10
N SER A 81 2.13 12.79 -1.70
CA SER A 81 1.92 12.79 -3.16
C SER A 81 1.36 14.10 -3.70
N LEU A 82 0.55 14.81 -2.90
CA LEU A 82 -0.20 15.99 -3.35
C LEU A 82 0.32 17.33 -2.80
N ALA A 83 1.42 17.32 -2.02
CA ALA A 83 1.99 18.50 -1.34
C ALA A 83 2.25 19.72 -2.26
N GLY A 84 2.41 19.50 -3.58
CA GLY A 84 2.66 20.57 -4.56
C GLY A 84 1.56 20.76 -5.61
N THR A 85 0.49 19.97 -5.58
CA THR A 85 -0.54 19.95 -6.64
C THR A 85 -1.90 20.43 -6.16
N VAL A 86 -2.22 20.23 -4.88
CA VAL A 86 -3.48 20.67 -4.28
C VAL A 86 -3.31 22.07 -3.71
N GLY A 87 -4.26 22.97 -4.03
CA GLY A 87 -4.26 24.37 -3.58
C GLY A 87 -4.49 24.58 -2.08
N ALA A 88 -4.50 23.52 -1.29
CA ALA A 88 -4.68 23.53 0.16
C ALA A 88 -3.70 22.51 0.80
N PRO A 89 -2.99 22.88 1.87
CA PRO A 89 -2.12 21.95 2.58
C PRO A 89 -2.94 20.81 3.20
N ILE A 90 -2.38 19.60 3.16
CA ILE A 90 -2.92 18.41 3.83
C ILE A 90 -2.13 18.20 5.13
N VAL A 91 -2.81 18.28 6.27
CA VAL A 91 -2.22 18.14 7.60
C VAL A 91 -2.73 16.86 8.24
N VAL A 92 -1.86 15.85 8.34
CA VAL A 92 -2.15 14.59 9.04
C VAL A 92 -1.78 14.73 10.50
N THR A 93 -2.73 14.46 11.40
CA THR A 93 -2.56 14.71 12.84
C THR A 93 -3.43 13.77 13.67
N PRO A 94 -2.99 13.32 14.86
CA PRO A 94 -3.79 12.44 15.71
C PRO A 94 -5.03 13.14 16.31
N GLU A 95 -5.03 14.47 16.38
CA GLU A 95 -6.12 15.27 16.93
C GLU A 95 -6.33 16.58 16.15
N PRO A 96 -7.54 17.17 16.17
CA PRO A 96 -7.81 18.45 15.52
C PRO A 96 -6.91 19.59 16.05
N PRO A 97 -6.15 20.27 15.18
CA PRO A 97 -5.32 21.41 15.59
C PRO A 97 -6.16 22.53 16.19
N PRO A 98 -5.63 23.36 17.11
CA PRO A 98 -6.39 24.43 17.77
C PRO A 98 -6.94 25.49 16.81
N TRP A 99 -6.32 25.65 15.64
CA TRP A 99 -6.73 26.60 14.61
C TRP A 99 -7.80 26.07 13.63
N LEU A 100 -8.20 24.80 13.74
CA LEU A 100 -9.26 24.22 12.89
C LEU A 100 -10.53 25.08 12.96
N GLY A 101 -11.12 25.43 11.81
CA GLY A 101 -12.32 26.26 11.74
C GLY A 101 -13.11 26.13 10.44
N ALA A 102 -14.03 27.07 10.22
CA ALA A 102 -15.04 26.99 9.15
C ALA A 102 -14.52 27.05 7.71
N LEU A 103 -13.27 27.44 7.50
CA LEU A 103 -12.63 27.44 6.18
C LEU A 103 -11.89 26.13 5.89
N ASP A 104 -11.84 25.20 6.85
CA ASP A 104 -11.12 23.94 6.70
C ASP A 104 -12.07 22.77 6.39
N VAL A 105 -11.49 21.73 5.81
CA VAL A 105 -12.11 20.41 5.70
C VAL A 105 -11.44 19.49 6.71
N LEU A 106 -12.23 18.80 7.53
CA LEU A 106 -11.75 17.77 8.45
C LEU A 106 -12.19 16.41 7.95
N ILE A 107 -11.23 15.53 7.66
CA ILE A 107 -11.47 14.11 7.39
C ILE A 107 -11.18 13.35 8.67
N VAL A 108 -12.18 12.63 9.20
CA VAL A 108 -12.05 11.72 10.34
C VAL A 108 -12.13 10.29 9.81
N ALA A 109 -11.01 9.56 9.83
CA ALA A 109 -10.90 8.25 9.21
C ALA A 109 -10.55 7.14 10.22
N GLY A 110 -11.24 6.00 10.13
CA GLY A 110 -10.98 4.85 10.98
C GLY A 110 -11.98 3.71 10.78
N ASP A 111 -11.80 2.64 11.55
CA ASP A 111 -12.55 1.40 11.50
C ASP A 111 -13.44 1.18 12.73
N ASP A 112 -13.17 1.87 13.85
CA ASP A 112 -13.95 1.79 15.09
C ASP A 112 -14.83 3.04 15.33
N PRO A 113 -16.18 2.93 15.26
CA PRO A 113 -17.11 4.03 15.55
C PRO A 113 -17.13 4.45 17.03
N GLY A 114 -16.57 3.63 17.92
CA GLY A 114 -16.43 3.92 19.35
C GLY A 114 -15.12 4.60 19.73
N HIS A 115 -14.17 4.76 18.79
CA HIS A 115 -12.83 5.23 19.12
C HIS A 115 -12.85 6.65 19.71
N PRO A 116 -12.44 6.86 20.98
CA PRO A 116 -12.66 8.14 21.67
C PRO A 116 -12.05 9.35 20.97
N SER A 117 -10.86 9.21 20.37
CA SER A 117 -10.21 10.33 19.67
C SER A 117 -10.95 10.71 18.38
N LEU A 118 -11.52 9.74 17.64
CA LEU A 118 -12.26 10.01 16.40
C LEU A 118 -13.60 10.68 16.71
N VAL A 119 -14.29 10.19 17.74
CA VAL A 119 -15.53 10.79 18.25
C VAL A 119 -15.28 12.24 18.70
N ALA A 120 -14.22 12.47 19.49
CA ALA A 120 -13.83 13.80 19.94
C ALA A 120 -13.42 14.72 18.78
N ALA A 121 -12.73 14.17 17.78
CA ALA A 121 -12.30 14.91 16.60
C ALA A 121 -13.50 15.38 15.76
N ALA A 122 -14.41 14.47 15.44
CA ALA A 122 -15.62 14.78 14.68
C ALA A 122 -16.49 15.83 15.41
N ALA A 123 -16.71 15.65 16.72
CA ALA A 123 -17.44 16.61 17.54
C ALA A 123 -16.75 18.00 17.57
N THR A 124 -15.42 18.04 17.61
CA THR A 124 -14.65 19.28 17.58
C THR A 124 -14.77 19.99 16.24
N GLY A 125 -14.65 19.27 15.13
CA GLY A 125 -14.83 19.83 13.79
C GLY A 125 -16.21 20.48 13.63
N VAL A 126 -17.26 19.77 14.04
CA VAL A 126 -18.64 20.28 14.02
C VAL A 126 -18.80 21.52 14.89
N ARG A 127 -18.29 21.52 16.13
CA ARG A 127 -18.36 22.69 17.03
C ARG A 127 -17.64 23.91 16.48
N ARG A 128 -16.55 23.71 15.73
CA ARG A 128 -15.76 24.80 15.12
C ARG A 128 -16.22 25.18 13.71
N GLY A 129 -17.28 24.54 13.22
CA GLY A 129 -17.89 24.84 11.93
C GLY A 129 -17.09 24.35 10.72
N ALA A 130 -16.08 23.49 10.91
CA ALA A 130 -15.35 22.88 9.79
C ALA A 130 -16.28 21.99 8.96
N ARG A 131 -15.98 21.83 7.67
CA ARG A 131 -16.66 20.85 6.82
C ARG A 131 -16.12 19.46 7.16
N VAL A 132 -16.91 18.63 7.83
CA VAL A 132 -16.44 17.34 8.36
C VAL A 132 -16.91 16.18 7.47
N VAL A 133 -15.97 15.32 7.08
CA VAL A 133 -16.21 14.04 6.42
C VAL A 133 -15.76 12.92 7.35
N VAL A 134 -16.61 11.93 7.58
CA VAL A 134 -16.32 10.76 8.39
C VAL A 134 -16.17 9.54 7.48
N VAL A 135 -14.96 9.01 7.37
CA VAL A 135 -14.62 7.80 6.61
C VAL A 135 -14.47 6.64 7.59
N ALA A 136 -15.58 6.20 8.17
CA ALA A 136 -15.64 5.16 9.20
C ALA A 136 -17.06 4.55 9.27
N PRO A 137 -17.28 3.38 9.89
CA PRO A 137 -18.62 2.96 10.27
C PRO A 137 -19.35 4.11 10.98
N PHE A 138 -20.54 4.47 10.50
CA PHE A 138 -21.25 5.68 10.95
C PHE A 138 -22.48 5.34 11.80
N GLU A 139 -22.16 4.82 12.99
CA GLU A 139 -23.11 4.35 14.00
C GLU A 139 -22.60 4.68 15.41
N GLY A 140 -23.44 4.44 16.41
CA GLY A 140 -23.07 4.60 17.82
C GLY A 140 -22.49 5.98 18.16
N PRO A 141 -21.44 6.04 19.02
CA PRO A 141 -20.88 7.29 19.53
C PRO A 141 -20.48 8.31 18.45
N LEU A 142 -19.94 7.85 17.32
CA LEU A 142 -19.50 8.74 16.24
C LEU A 142 -20.68 9.43 15.55
N ARG A 143 -21.79 8.71 15.34
CA ARG A 143 -23.03 9.28 14.82
C ARG A 143 -23.66 10.25 15.82
N ASP A 144 -23.74 9.86 17.08
CA ASP A 144 -24.40 10.65 18.13
C ASP A 144 -23.67 11.97 18.39
N ALA A 145 -22.33 11.95 18.42
CA ALA A 145 -21.51 13.12 18.70
C ALA A 145 -21.57 14.20 17.60
N THR A 146 -21.95 13.82 16.38
CA THR A 146 -22.02 14.72 15.23
C THR A 146 -23.42 15.24 14.94
N ALA A 147 -24.46 14.56 15.43
CA ALA A 147 -25.88 14.90 15.24
C ALA A 147 -26.25 15.16 13.77
N GLY A 148 -25.69 14.37 12.85
CA GLY A 148 -25.99 14.45 11.42
C GLY A 148 -25.40 15.67 10.68
N ARG A 149 -24.51 16.45 11.32
CA ARG A 149 -23.89 17.65 10.73
C ARG A 149 -22.59 17.37 9.98
N VAL A 150 -22.43 16.14 9.49
CA VAL A 150 -21.22 15.66 8.82
C VAL A 150 -21.62 14.87 7.59
N VAL A 151 -20.72 14.78 6.62
CA VAL A 151 -20.84 13.81 5.53
C VAL A 151 -20.23 12.49 6.00
N ALA A 152 -20.95 11.39 5.83
CA ALA A 152 -20.48 10.07 6.23
C ALA A 152 -20.22 9.20 4.99
N LEU A 153 -19.06 8.57 4.94
CA LEU A 153 -18.65 7.54 3.97
C LEU A 153 -18.42 6.21 4.70
N PRO A 154 -19.49 5.55 5.19
CA PRO A 154 -19.36 4.26 5.84
C PRO A 154 -18.87 3.18 4.86
N PRO A 155 -18.19 2.12 5.34
CA PRO A 155 -17.79 1.02 4.48
C PRO A 155 -19.02 0.33 3.88
N ARG A 156 -19.12 0.30 2.54
CA ARG A 156 -20.17 -0.44 1.80
C ARG A 156 -19.82 -1.92 1.61
N LEU A 157 -18.55 -2.29 1.83
CA LEU A 157 -18.02 -3.64 1.73
C LEU A 157 -17.33 -4.00 3.04
N GLN A 158 -17.48 -5.27 3.45
CA GLN A 158 -16.78 -5.82 4.59
C GLN A 158 -15.44 -6.39 4.10
N VAL A 159 -14.35 -5.73 4.45
CA VAL A 159 -12.97 -6.13 4.11
C VAL A 159 -12.15 -6.09 5.40
N PRO A 160 -11.32 -7.12 5.69
CA PRO A 160 -10.42 -7.09 6.85
C PRO A 160 -9.54 -5.84 6.83
N ASP A 161 -9.27 -5.27 8.01
CA ASP A 161 -8.54 -4.01 8.15
C ASP A 161 -7.20 -4.01 7.39
N ASP A 162 -6.50 -5.15 7.36
CA ASP A 162 -5.21 -5.31 6.67
C ASP A 162 -5.24 -4.85 5.18
N PHE A 163 -6.39 -4.91 4.51
CA PHE A 163 -6.55 -4.62 3.08
C PHE A 163 -7.37 -3.34 2.80
N THR A 164 -7.53 -2.46 3.79
CA THR A 164 -8.41 -1.28 3.68
C THR A 164 -7.69 0.01 3.26
N LEU A 165 -6.36 -0.02 3.04
CA LEU A 165 -5.60 1.18 2.66
C LEU A 165 -6.21 1.88 1.43
N VAL A 166 -6.52 1.12 0.39
CA VAL A 166 -7.07 1.66 -0.87
C VAL A 166 -8.44 2.32 -0.69
N ARG A 167 -9.26 1.85 0.27
CA ARG A 167 -10.54 2.51 0.62
C ARG A 167 -10.29 3.91 1.15
N TYR A 168 -9.37 4.05 2.10
CA TYR A 168 -9.06 5.35 2.70
C TYR A 168 -8.40 6.29 1.68
N LEU A 169 -7.51 5.76 0.84
CA LEU A 169 -6.89 6.52 -0.25
C LEU A 169 -7.95 7.06 -1.22
N ALA A 170 -8.86 6.19 -1.70
CA ALA A 170 -9.95 6.59 -2.58
C ALA A 170 -10.91 7.59 -1.93
N ALA A 171 -11.24 7.41 -0.65
CA ALA A 171 -12.08 8.34 0.09
C ALA A 171 -11.42 9.73 0.22
N GLY A 172 -10.12 9.76 0.51
CA GLY A 172 -9.36 11.02 0.55
C GLY A 172 -9.32 11.72 -0.80
N LEU A 173 -9.06 10.99 -1.89
CA LEU A 173 -9.14 11.51 -3.25
C LEU A 173 -10.53 12.07 -3.58
N ALA A 174 -11.60 11.34 -3.26
CA ALA A 174 -12.98 11.77 -3.45
C ALA A 174 -13.30 13.07 -2.69
N VAL A 175 -12.83 13.19 -1.44
CA VAL A 175 -12.98 14.42 -0.65
C VAL A 175 -12.19 15.57 -1.26
N LEU A 176 -10.93 15.35 -1.61
CA LEU A 176 -10.05 16.38 -2.17
C LEU A 176 -10.59 16.92 -3.50
N GLN A 177 -11.05 16.06 -4.41
CA GLN A 177 -11.58 16.51 -5.71
C GLN A 177 -12.98 17.14 -5.61
N THR A 178 -13.71 16.91 -4.52
CA THR A 178 -14.99 17.57 -4.23
C THR A 178 -14.77 18.94 -3.55
N ALA A 179 -13.82 19.01 -2.61
CA ALA A 179 -13.53 20.21 -1.83
C ALA A 179 -12.62 21.21 -2.55
N THR A 180 -11.82 20.76 -3.53
CA THR A 180 -10.82 21.57 -4.22
C THR A 180 -11.05 21.58 -5.72
N THR A 181 -10.47 22.54 -6.42
CA THR A 181 -10.46 22.61 -7.89
C THR A 181 -9.29 21.83 -8.50
N ALA A 182 -8.61 20.98 -7.73
CA ALA A 182 -7.45 20.23 -8.19
C ALA A 182 -7.82 19.19 -9.26
N SER A 183 -6.79 18.62 -9.90
CA SER A 183 -6.95 17.54 -10.89
C SER A 183 -7.81 16.41 -10.33
N ARG A 184 -8.83 16.00 -11.09
CA ARG A 184 -9.73 14.92 -10.71
C ARG A 184 -9.06 13.58 -11.00
N VAL A 185 -9.07 12.69 -10.03
CA VAL A 185 -8.70 11.29 -10.26
C VAL A 185 -9.96 10.55 -10.66
N ASP A 186 -9.90 9.83 -11.78
CA ASP A 186 -10.98 8.92 -12.17
C ASP A 186 -10.93 7.68 -11.26
N LEU A 187 -11.77 7.67 -10.22
CA LEU A 187 -11.84 6.58 -9.26
C LEU A 187 -12.40 5.30 -9.89
N ALA A 188 -13.23 5.38 -10.92
CA ALA A 188 -13.74 4.21 -11.62
C ALA A 188 -12.63 3.54 -12.43
N ALA A 189 -11.85 4.33 -13.19
CA ALA A 189 -10.68 3.82 -13.90
C ALA A 189 -9.61 3.27 -12.94
N MET A 190 -9.37 3.94 -11.80
CA MET A 190 -8.49 3.44 -10.76
C MET A 190 -8.96 2.09 -10.20
N ALA A 191 -10.28 1.91 -9.98
CA ALA A 191 -10.84 0.64 -9.54
C ALA A 191 -10.60 -0.49 -10.56
N ASP A 192 -10.79 -0.21 -11.84
CA ASP A 192 -10.57 -1.20 -12.91
C ASP A 192 -9.10 -1.60 -13.04
N GLU A 193 -8.17 -0.66 -12.84
CA GLU A 193 -6.73 -0.97 -12.81
C GLU A 193 -6.33 -1.81 -11.59
N LEU A 194 -6.94 -1.56 -10.42
CA LEU A 194 -6.72 -2.39 -9.22
C LEU A 194 -7.28 -3.81 -9.40
N ASP A 195 -8.44 -3.95 -10.04
CA ASP A 195 -8.99 -5.27 -10.40
C ASP A 195 -8.07 -5.99 -11.41
N ALA A 196 -7.49 -5.27 -12.37
CA ALA A 196 -6.53 -5.83 -13.32
C ALA A 196 -5.21 -6.25 -12.66
N GLU A 197 -4.71 -5.50 -11.67
CA GLU A 197 -3.55 -5.89 -10.85
C GLU A 197 -3.87 -7.13 -10.00
N ALA A 198 -5.02 -7.16 -9.32
CA ALA A 198 -5.45 -8.34 -8.56
C ALA A 198 -5.60 -9.58 -9.44
N PHE A 199 -6.13 -9.43 -10.65
CA PHE A 199 -6.23 -10.51 -11.63
C PHE A 199 -4.85 -11.01 -12.08
N ARG A 200 -3.92 -10.11 -12.42
CA ARG A 200 -2.52 -10.46 -12.75
C ARG A 200 -1.84 -11.20 -11.60
N ASN A 201 -2.13 -10.80 -10.36
CA ASN A 201 -1.60 -11.41 -9.16
C ASN A 201 -2.37 -12.63 -8.67
N SER A 202 -3.35 -13.15 -9.42
CA SER A 202 -4.19 -14.28 -9.00
C SER A 202 -3.42 -15.58 -8.80
N ALA A 203 -3.90 -16.44 -7.90
CA ALA A 203 -3.23 -17.69 -7.52
C ALA A 203 -3.08 -18.68 -8.70
N GLY A 204 -3.93 -18.58 -9.73
CA GLY A 204 -3.85 -19.41 -10.94
C GLY A 204 -2.72 -19.05 -11.90
N HIS A 205 -2.12 -17.86 -11.78
CA HIS A 205 -0.98 -17.47 -12.61
C HIS A 205 0.34 -18.01 -12.05
N GLN A 206 1.23 -18.45 -12.94
CA GLN A 206 2.56 -18.94 -12.61
C GLN A 206 3.45 -17.82 -12.07
N THR A 207 4.44 -18.19 -11.25
CA THR A 207 5.29 -17.23 -10.54
C THR A 207 5.97 -16.22 -11.46
N PHE A 208 6.42 -16.63 -12.65
CA PHE A 208 7.08 -15.75 -13.62
C PHE A 208 6.13 -14.81 -14.39
N THR A 209 4.81 -14.96 -14.29
CA THR A 209 3.83 -14.00 -14.83
C THR A 209 3.07 -13.24 -13.76
N ASN A 210 3.28 -13.59 -12.49
CA ASN A 210 2.61 -13.04 -11.33
C ASN A 210 3.57 -12.17 -10.50
N PRO A 211 3.46 -10.83 -10.59
CA PRO A 211 4.33 -9.91 -9.85
C PRO A 211 4.34 -10.14 -8.33
N ALA A 212 3.18 -10.44 -7.73
CA ALA A 212 3.09 -10.68 -6.29
C ALA A 212 3.79 -12.00 -5.87
N LYS A 213 3.63 -13.08 -6.63
CA LYS A 213 4.37 -14.34 -6.38
C LYS A 213 5.87 -14.16 -6.62
N SER A 214 6.26 -13.45 -7.68
CA SER A 214 7.67 -13.10 -7.94
C SER A 214 8.29 -12.31 -6.78
N LEU A 215 7.57 -11.33 -6.22
CA LEU A 215 8.02 -10.61 -5.03
C LEU A 215 8.11 -11.53 -3.81
N ALA A 216 7.11 -12.38 -3.60
CA ALA A 216 7.14 -13.36 -2.52
C ALA A 216 8.35 -14.29 -2.66
N ASP A 217 8.58 -14.90 -3.82
CA ASP A 217 9.73 -15.77 -4.04
C ASP A 217 11.07 -15.07 -3.73
N ARG A 218 11.26 -13.83 -4.23
CA ARG A 218 12.46 -13.02 -3.98
C ARG A 218 12.70 -12.68 -2.49
N MET A 219 11.64 -12.67 -1.68
CA MET A 219 11.70 -12.45 -0.22
C MET A 219 11.94 -13.75 0.57
N SER A 220 11.84 -14.92 -0.06
CA SER A 220 11.94 -16.20 0.63
C SER A 220 13.37 -16.43 1.17
N GLY A 221 13.48 -16.78 2.44
CA GLY A 221 14.76 -17.00 3.12
C GLY A 221 15.67 -15.77 3.21
N ARG A 222 15.15 -14.55 3.02
CA ARG A 222 15.92 -13.30 3.07
C ARG A 222 15.47 -12.36 4.20
N ASP A 223 16.41 -11.59 4.72
CA ASP A 223 16.12 -10.39 5.52
C ASP A 223 15.73 -9.24 4.58
N VAL A 224 14.47 -8.80 4.70
CA VAL A 224 13.85 -7.89 3.73
C VAL A 224 13.92 -6.44 4.19
N VAL A 225 14.31 -5.55 3.28
CA VAL A 225 14.23 -4.09 3.43
C VAL A 225 13.35 -3.52 2.32
N PHE A 226 12.33 -2.75 2.68
CA PHE A 226 11.61 -1.88 1.76
C PHE A 226 12.17 -0.47 1.85
N ALA A 227 12.45 0.12 0.69
CA ALA A 227 12.97 1.46 0.59
C ALA A 227 12.05 2.34 -0.27
N GLY A 228 11.81 3.57 0.16
CA GLY A 228 11.20 4.60 -0.69
C GLY A 228 12.24 5.56 -1.24
N ASP A 229 12.12 5.95 -2.50
CA ASP A 229 12.92 6.99 -3.14
C ASP A 229 12.35 8.42 -2.96
N SER A 230 11.11 8.53 -2.48
CA SER A 230 10.37 9.76 -2.25
C SER A 230 9.57 9.67 -0.94
N ALA A 231 9.07 10.81 -0.43
CA ALA A 231 8.25 10.82 0.78
C ALA A 231 7.00 9.93 0.67
N ALA A 232 6.38 9.84 -0.51
CA ALA A 232 5.19 9.02 -0.72
C ALA A 232 5.53 7.51 -0.77
N THR A 233 6.64 7.15 -1.43
CA THR A 233 7.10 5.75 -1.50
C THR A 233 7.72 5.28 -0.18
N GLU A 234 8.24 6.18 0.66
CA GLU A 234 8.65 5.86 2.04
C GLU A 234 7.46 5.52 2.94
N VAL A 235 6.34 6.23 2.80
CA VAL A 235 5.08 5.86 3.47
C VAL A 235 4.62 4.49 3.01
N LEU A 236 4.69 4.20 1.70
CA LEU A 236 4.38 2.88 1.15
C LEU A 236 5.35 1.80 1.66
N ALA A 237 6.64 2.07 1.79
CA ALA A 237 7.61 1.13 2.37
C ALA A 237 7.25 0.78 3.82
N ARG A 238 6.79 1.76 4.61
CA ARG A 238 6.31 1.54 5.98
C ARG A 238 5.03 0.71 6.02
N HIS A 239 4.13 0.91 5.06
CA HIS A 239 2.97 0.05 4.85
C HIS A 239 3.41 -1.39 4.58
N ALA A 240 4.37 -1.59 3.67
CA ALA A 240 4.91 -2.90 3.35
C ALA A 240 5.47 -3.62 4.58
N GLY A 241 6.25 -2.94 5.42
CA GLY A 241 6.74 -3.50 6.68
C GLY A 241 5.62 -3.90 7.64
N THR A 242 4.58 -3.07 7.74
CA THR A 242 3.39 -3.34 8.57
C THR A 242 2.62 -4.57 8.09
N VAL A 243 2.40 -4.67 6.77
CA VAL A 243 1.68 -5.76 6.13
C VAL A 243 2.47 -7.07 6.20
N MET A 244 3.79 -7.03 6.02
CA MET A 244 4.64 -8.21 6.22
C MET A 244 4.55 -8.74 7.65
N LEU A 245 4.51 -7.86 8.64
CA LEU A 245 4.35 -8.28 10.03
C LEU A 245 2.95 -8.85 10.29
N ARG A 246 1.90 -8.14 9.88
CA ARG A 246 0.50 -8.50 10.18
C ARG A 246 0.01 -9.72 9.40
N LEU A 247 0.36 -9.85 8.12
CA LEU A 247 -0.10 -10.93 7.26
C LEU A 247 0.91 -12.07 7.14
N ALA A 248 2.16 -11.76 6.80
CA ALA A 248 3.19 -12.78 6.55
C ALA A 248 3.89 -13.28 7.83
N HIS A 249 3.63 -12.63 8.98
CA HIS A 249 4.36 -12.86 10.23
C HIS A 249 5.88 -12.76 10.07
N LYS A 250 6.32 -11.81 9.23
CA LYS A 250 7.73 -11.54 8.94
C LYS A 250 8.11 -10.12 9.35
N THR A 251 9.28 -9.99 9.95
CA THR A 251 9.91 -8.69 10.14
C THR A 251 10.51 -8.22 8.82
N ALA A 252 10.24 -6.97 8.44
CA ALA A 252 10.91 -6.28 7.36
C ALA A 252 11.22 -4.85 7.79
N SER A 253 12.38 -4.33 7.40
CA SER A 253 12.72 -2.93 7.63
C SER A 253 12.07 -2.04 6.58
N ALA A 254 11.75 -0.80 6.94
CA ALA A 254 11.17 0.19 6.05
C ALA A 254 11.89 1.53 6.23
N VAL A 255 12.59 1.99 5.20
CA VAL A 255 13.53 3.14 5.29
C VAL A 255 13.54 3.97 4.00
N GLY A 256 14.25 5.10 4.00
CA GLY A 256 14.52 5.85 2.78
C GLY A 256 15.66 5.23 1.96
N LEU A 257 15.64 5.43 0.64
CA LEU A 257 16.66 4.94 -0.28
C LEU A 257 18.08 5.45 0.09
N ALA A 258 18.18 6.68 0.60
CA ALA A 258 19.45 7.23 1.04
C ALA A 258 20.09 6.42 2.17
N ASP A 259 19.29 6.00 3.16
CA ASP A 259 19.76 5.22 4.30
C ASP A 259 20.19 3.82 3.87
N VAL A 260 19.45 3.21 2.93
CA VAL A 260 19.85 1.93 2.33
C VAL A 260 21.22 2.03 1.66
N LEU A 261 21.45 3.08 0.87
CA LEU A 261 22.74 3.27 0.18
C LEU A 261 23.89 3.45 1.18
N VAL A 262 23.66 4.15 2.30
CA VAL A 262 24.63 4.26 3.39
C VAL A 262 24.90 2.90 4.05
N ALA A 263 23.84 2.13 4.33
CA ALA A 263 23.97 0.79 4.90
C ALA A 263 24.76 -0.15 3.97
N ILE A 264 24.45 -0.15 2.67
CA ILE A 264 25.17 -0.95 1.67
C ILE A 264 26.65 -0.53 1.62
N GLY A 265 26.91 0.78 1.56
CA GLY A 265 28.27 1.32 1.57
C GLY A 265 29.09 0.94 2.81
N THR A 266 28.42 0.64 3.93
CA THR A 266 29.04 0.24 5.20
C THR A 266 29.05 -1.27 5.45
N GLY A 267 28.47 -2.09 4.56
CA GLY A 267 28.57 -3.55 4.61
C GLY A 267 27.26 -4.32 4.57
N TRP A 268 26.10 -3.65 4.57
CA TRP A 268 24.81 -4.33 4.43
C TRP A 268 24.71 -5.08 3.10
N GLY A 269 24.32 -6.36 3.17
CA GLY A 269 24.19 -7.22 1.99
C GLY A 269 25.49 -7.55 1.28
N ARG A 270 26.66 -7.32 1.90
CA ARG A 270 27.92 -7.86 1.37
C ARG A 270 27.97 -9.35 1.65
N ASP A 271 27.91 -10.13 0.59
CA ASP A 271 28.26 -11.54 0.63
C ASP A 271 29.73 -11.66 1.06
N SER A 272 29.99 -12.36 2.17
CA SER A 272 31.34 -12.54 2.72
C SER A 272 32.20 -13.50 1.90
N GLY A 273 31.75 -13.92 0.70
CA GLY A 273 32.48 -14.80 -0.21
C GLY A 273 32.49 -16.26 0.23
N ALA A 274 31.83 -16.59 1.35
CA ALA A 274 31.61 -17.96 1.79
C ALA A 274 30.49 -18.64 0.99
N GLU A 275 29.49 -17.87 0.50
CA GLU A 275 28.31 -18.40 -0.21
C GLU A 275 28.57 -18.86 -1.64
N ALA A 276 29.57 -18.31 -2.34
CA ALA A 276 29.90 -18.73 -3.70
C ALA A 276 30.72 -20.03 -3.74
N SER A 277 31.13 -20.55 -2.59
CA SER A 277 31.88 -21.79 -2.52
C SER A 277 30.90 -22.96 -2.59
N ILE A 278 30.89 -23.66 -3.73
CA ILE A 278 30.23 -24.98 -3.88
C ILE A 278 30.73 -26.03 -2.88
N PHE A 279 31.74 -25.69 -2.07
CA PHE A 279 32.36 -26.51 -1.04
C PHE A 279 31.97 -26.09 0.38
N HIS A 280 31.06 -25.13 0.56
CA HIS A 280 30.57 -24.76 1.89
C HIS A 280 29.83 -25.94 2.52
N ASP A 281 30.24 -26.31 3.73
CA ASP A 281 29.68 -27.40 4.52
C ASP A 281 29.14 -26.84 5.85
N GLU A 282 27.82 -26.86 6.04
CA GLU A 282 27.17 -26.30 7.24
C GLU A 282 27.64 -26.96 8.55
N GLU A 283 28.08 -28.23 8.52
CA GLU A 283 28.59 -28.93 9.71
C GLU A 283 30.01 -28.49 10.08
N LEU A 284 30.81 -28.04 9.11
CA LEU A 284 32.22 -27.67 9.30
C LEU A 284 32.46 -26.16 9.36
N ASP A 285 31.74 -25.40 8.53
CA ASP A 285 31.93 -23.97 8.33
C ASP A 285 30.95 -23.11 9.15
N GLY A 286 29.92 -23.73 9.71
CA GLY A 286 28.84 -23.05 10.44
C GLY A 286 27.76 -22.46 9.51
N PRO A 287 26.71 -21.84 10.08
CA PRO A 287 25.57 -21.36 9.29
C PRO A 287 25.96 -20.20 8.37
N LEU A 288 25.44 -20.22 7.15
CA LEU A 288 25.59 -19.12 6.21
C LEU A 288 25.08 -17.80 6.79
N PRO A 289 25.68 -16.65 6.41
CA PRO A 289 25.17 -15.35 6.80
C PRO A 289 23.71 -15.18 6.33
N GLN A 290 22.93 -14.38 7.06
CA GLN A 290 21.59 -14.05 6.62
C GLN A 290 21.65 -13.24 5.32
N ARG A 291 21.00 -13.79 4.30
CA ARG A 291 20.95 -13.17 2.98
C ARG A 291 19.98 -12.00 3.01
N THR A 292 20.41 -10.83 2.57
CA THR A 292 19.53 -9.65 2.55
C THR A 292 18.86 -9.48 1.20
N ARG A 293 17.72 -8.77 1.16
CA ARG A 293 17.06 -8.36 -0.07
C ARG A 293 16.42 -6.99 0.13
N THR A 294 16.77 -6.04 -0.73
CA THR A 294 16.19 -4.69 -0.69
C THR A 294 15.24 -4.50 -1.87
N PHE A 295 14.02 -4.05 -1.61
CA PHE A 295 13.05 -3.62 -2.62
C PHE A 295 12.89 -2.11 -2.56
N VAL A 296 13.24 -1.41 -3.64
CA VAL A 296 13.11 0.05 -3.76
C VAL A 296 11.82 0.35 -4.50
N LEU A 297 10.83 0.83 -3.76
CA LEU A 297 9.53 1.24 -4.29
C LEU A 297 9.68 2.63 -4.91
N THR A 298 9.28 2.77 -6.17
CA THR A 298 9.40 4.03 -6.93
C THR A 298 8.20 4.22 -7.86
N THR A 299 8.04 5.43 -8.39
CA THR A 299 7.05 5.72 -9.44
C THR A 299 7.61 5.32 -10.80
N ASP A 300 6.74 5.07 -11.78
CA ASP A 300 7.16 4.75 -13.15
C ASP A 300 7.97 5.90 -13.79
N ALA A 301 7.71 7.14 -13.38
CA ALA A 301 8.44 8.32 -13.86
C ALA A 301 9.88 8.38 -13.32
N ASP A 302 10.08 8.00 -12.06
CA ASP A 302 11.40 8.07 -11.40
C ASP A 302 12.21 6.78 -11.59
N ARG A 303 11.55 5.68 -11.98
CA ARG A 303 12.16 4.36 -12.18
C ARG A 303 13.46 4.37 -12.99
N PRO A 304 13.59 5.05 -14.15
CA PRO A 304 14.86 5.03 -14.90
C PRO A 304 16.02 5.65 -14.12
N ALA A 305 15.77 6.73 -13.38
CA ALA A 305 16.78 7.42 -12.58
C ALA A 305 17.18 6.58 -11.35
N VAL A 306 16.20 5.97 -10.68
CA VAL A 306 16.43 5.06 -9.54
C VAL A 306 17.21 3.82 -9.98
N ALA A 307 16.82 3.20 -11.08
CA ALA A 307 17.52 2.04 -11.64
C ALA A 307 18.97 2.37 -12.01
N ALA A 308 19.21 3.50 -12.70
CA ALA A 308 20.56 3.92 -13.05
C ALA A 308 21.44 4.12 -11.80
N ARG A 309 20.88 4.72 -10.74
CA ARG A 309 21.57 4.92 -9.45
C ARG A 309 21.91 3.61 -8.74
N LEU A 310 21.15 2.55 -8.99
CA LEU A 310 21.27 1.25 -8.34
C LEU A 310 22.02 0.20 -9.18
N THR A 311 22.56 0.61 -10.33
CA THR A 311 23.38 -0.25 -11.17
C THR A 311 24.57 -0.82 -10.38
N GLY A 312 24.73 -2.15 -10.39
CA GLY A 312 25.82 -2.86 -9.72
C GLY A 312 25.53 -3.31 -8.28
N PHE A 313 24.29 -3.14 -7.79
CA PHE A 313 23.84 -3.73 -6.54
C PHE A 313 22.93 -4.94 -6.80
N ASP A 314 23.49 -6.15 -6.79
CA ASP A 314 22.77 -7.39 -7.16
C ASP A 314 21.60 -7.74 -6.22
N ASP A 315 21.68 -7.32 -4.95
CA ASP A 315 20.64 -7.58 -3.95
C ASP A 315 19.58 -6.47 -3.81
N VAL A 316 19.61 -5.47 -4.70
CA VAL A 316 18.65 -4.37 -4.72
C VAL A 316 17.74 -4.44 -5.95
N HIS A 317 16.43 -4.49 -5.71
CA HIS A 317 15.40 -4.66 -6.74
C HIS A 317 14.53 -3.41 -6.78
N VAL A 318 14.46 -2.74 -7.93
CA VAL A 318 13.54 -1.61 -8.14
C VAL A 318 12.15 -2.17 -8.46
N VAL A 319 11.13 -1.63 -7.81
CA VAL A 319 9.72 -2.05 -7.97
C VAL A 319 8.86 -0.82 -8.27
N ALA A 320 8.25 -0.80 -9.45
CA ALA A 320 7.33 0.20 -9.96
C ALA A 320 6.01 -0.44 -10.42
N SER A 321 4.96 0.36 -10.60
CA SER A 321 3.62 -0.15 -10.91
C SER A 321 3.56 -0.91 -12.24
N ASN A 322 4.30 -0.48 -13.25
CA ASN A 322 4.30 -1.12 -14.57
C ASN A 322 5.31 -2.26 -14.72
N ASP A 323 6.01 -2.65 -13.65
CA ASP A 323 6.95 -3.75 -13.74
C ASP A 323 6.24 -5.06 -14.13
N VAL A 324 6.75 -5.65 -15.20
CA VAL A 324 6.46 -7.02 -15.60
C VAL A 324 7.56 -7.89 -14.99
N PRO A 325 7.26 -9.08 -14.44
CA PRO A 325 8.30 -9.97 -13.94
C PRO A 325 9.32 -10.25 -15.05
N ASP A 326 10.61 -10.29 -14.70
CA ASP A 326 11.70 -10.47 -15.67
C ASP A 326 11.52 -11.78 -16.44
N VAL A 327 10.98 -11.70 -17.66
CA VAL A 327 11.06 -12.81 -18.60
C VAL A 327 12.51 -12.84 -19.06
N VAL A 328 13.28 -13.80 -18.54
CA VAL A 328 14.58 -14.13 -19.11
C VAL A 328 14.33 -14.67 -20.51
N VAL A 329 14.37 -13.80 -21.52
CA VAL A 329 14.37 -14.22 -22.92
C VAL A 329 15.76 -14.79 -23.19
N THR A 330 15.91 -16.09 -22.99
CA THR A 330 17.04 -16.84 -23.54
C THR A 330 16.83 -16.95 -25.05
N GLY A 331 17.36 -16.01 -25.81
CA GLY A 331 17.31 -16.06 -27.27
C GLY A 331 17.68 -14.72 -27.88
N GLU A 332 18.74 -14.72 -28.68
CA GLU A 332 19.14 -13.65 -29.58
C GLU A 332 18.02 -13.39 -30.60
N ASP A 333 17.07 -12.52 -30.25
CA ASP A 333 16.19 -11.84 -31.21
C ASP A 333 15.77 -10.49 -30.61
N GLN A 334 16.72 -9.54 -30.62
CA GLN A 334 16.44 -8.13 -30.41
C GLN A 334 15.76 -7.56 -31.66
N ASP A 335 14.46 -7.78 -31.80
CA ASP A 335 13.59 -6.94 -32.66
C ASP A 335 12.10 -7.25 -32.42
N VAL A 336 11.67 -7.20 -31.15
CA VAL A 336 10.26 -6.96 -30.84
C VAL A 336 10.17 -5.51 -30.36
N PRO A 337 9.40 -4.63 -31.03
CA PRO A 337 9.22 -3.29 -30.53
C PRO A 337 8.56 -3.41 -29.16
N VAL A 338 9.30 -3.05 -28.11
CA VAL A 338 8.72 -2.67 -26.82
C VAL A 338 7.63 -1.67 -27.17
N SER A 339 6.37 -2.10 -27.05
CA SER A 339 5.25 -1.22 -27.32
C SER A 339 5.49 0.04 -26.50
N ALA A 340 5.61 1.17 -27.19
CA ALA A 340 5.81 2.46 -26.55
C ALA A 340 4.79 2.60 -25.42
N PRO A 341 5.20 3.03 -24.20
CA PRO A 341 4.25 3.20 -23.12
C PRO A 341 3.13 4.11 -23.63
N ALA A 342 1.90 3.60 -23.59
CA ALA A 342 0.73 4.41 -23.90
C ALA A 342 0.83 5.70 -23.07
N PRO A 343 0.61 6.89 -23.66
CA PRO A 343 0.74 8.15 -22.96
C PRO A 343 -0.37 8.26 -21.91
N GLY A 344 -0.03 7.78 -20.73
CA GLY A 344 -0.79 7.86 -19.51
C GLY A 344 0.21 7.64 -18.38
N ILE A 345 1.03 8.66 -18.10
CA ILE A 345 1.76 8.72 -16.84
C ILE A 345 0.68 8.64 -15.76
N GLY A 346 0.48 7.44 -15.18
CA GLY A 346 -0.54 7.24 -14.17
C GLY A 346 -0.31 8.24 -13.05
N CYS A 347 -1.37 8.85 -12.51
CA CYS A 347 -1.19 9.74 -11.37
C CYS A 347 -0.50 8.97 -10.22
N PRO A 348 0.43 9.59 -9.47
CA PRO A 348 1.23 8.90 -8.46
C PRO A 348 0.39 8.11 -7.45
N GLU A 349 -0.80 8.60 -7.10
CA GLU A 349 -1.70 7.97 -6.12
C GLU A 349 -2.21 6.61 -6.61
N LYS A 350 -2.47 6.50 -7.91
CA LYS A 350 -2.86 5.23 -8.54
C LYS A 350 -1.71 4.23 -8.53
N GLN A 351 -0.49 4.67 -8.85
CA GLN A 351 0.69 3.81 -8.83
C GLN A 351 0.98 3.28 -7.42
N LEU A 352 0.86 4.15 -6.40
CA LEU A 352 1.02 3.76 -5.01
C LEU A 352 -0.04 2.75 -4.55
N ALA A 353 -1.29 2.90 -5.00
CA ALA A 353 -2.35 1.92 -4.73
C ALA A 353 -2.07 0.56 -5.37
N LEU A 354 -1.63 0.54 -6.64
CA LEU A 354 -1.25 -0.69 -7.34
C LEU A 354 -0.12 -1.42 -6.63
N LEU A 355 0.93 -0.69 -6.24
CA LEU A 355 2.05 -1.26 -5.49
C LEU A 355 1.62 -1.77 -4.11
N ALA A 356 0.74 -1.06 -3.41
CA ALA A 356 0.20 -1.51 -2.12
C ALA A 356 -0.52 -2.86 -2.27
N VAL A 357 -1.42 -3.00 -3.25
CA VAL A 357 -2.13 -4.26 -3.53
C VAL A 357 -1.16 -5.39 -3.87
N ARG A 358 -0.15 -5.12 -4.70
CA ARG A 358 0.88 -6.11 -5.05
C ARG A 358 1.64 -6.60 -3.82
N ILE A 359 2.03 -5.70 -2.92
CA ILE A 359 2.75 -6.01 -1.68
C ILE A 359 1.85 -6.78 -0.71
N GLU A 360 0.58 -6.38 -0.58
CA GLU A 360 -0.42 -7.08 0.23
C GLU A 360 -0.61 -8.53 -0.24
N MET A 361 -0.76 -8.74 -1.55
CA MET A 361 -0.85 -10.09 -2.12
C MET A 361 0.46 -10.88 -1.95
N ALA A 362 1.63 -10.25 -2.11
CA ALA A 362 2.91 -10.89 -1.86
C ALA A 362 3.06 -11.35 -0.39
N ALA A 363 2.59 -10.55 0.56
CA ALA A 363 2.56 -10.92 1.98
C ALA A 363 1.60 -12.10 2.25
N VAL A 364 0.45 -12.16 1.56
CA VAL A 364 -0.44 -13.32 1.62
C VAL A 364 0.26 -14.58 1.09
N TYR A 365 0.93 -14.51 -0.07
CA TYR A 365 1.68 -15.66 -0.59
C TYR A 365 2.79 -16.12 0.38
N GLN A 366 3.52 -15.17 0.98
CA GLN A 366 4.51 -15.47 2.03
C GLN A 366 3.93 -16.21 3.24
N ARG A 367 2.67 -15.92 3.59
CA ARG A 367 1.96 -16.62 4.66
C ARG A 367 1.58 -18.05 4.25
N LEU A 368 1.02 -18.22 3.05
CA LEU A 368 0.45 -19.47 2.57
C LEU A 368 1.51 -20.54 2.29
N VAL A 369 2.67 -20.16 1.72
CA VAL A 369 3.78 -21.10 1.44
C VAL A 369 4.31 -21.78 2.71
N ARG A 370 4.05 -21.22 3.89
CA ARG A 370 4.57 -21.72 5.18
C ARG A 370 3.58 -22.59 5.97
N GLY A 371 2.33 -22.75 5.53
CA GLY A 371 1.26 -23.39 6.31
C GLY A 371 0.53 -22.40 7.22
#